data_AF-A0A1M6P5G4-F1
#
_entry.id   AF-A0A1M6P5G4-F1
#
_cell.length_a   1.000
_cell.length_b   1.000
_cell.length_c   1.000
_cell.angle_alpha   90.00
_cell.angle_beta   90.00
_cell.angle_gamma   90.00
#
_symmetry.space_group_name_H-M   'P 1'
#
loop_
_entity.id
_entity.type
_entity.pdbx_description
1 polymer ?
#
loop_
_entity_poly.entity_id
_entity_poly.type
_entity_poly.pdbx_seq_one_letter_code
_entity_poly.pdbx_strand_id
1 'polypeptide(L)'
;MFRGNKLVHKGPEMQEFLILEGGLHYYSVEETINRLQKLGIDTDTFTKSTYQDRPIFIIGAKESEHSKPQIWLDAKELYAVRRFSKGKKGELYEVRYDGYKDFGGHRIETWIEFWLDGKLIQTERYNQVDTTPDLSDEDFDPSKFGSIYWFKK
;
A
#
# COMPACT_ATOMS: atom_id res chain seq x y z
N MET A 1 3.19 16.50 -6.10
CA MET A 1 1.75 16.61 -6.44
C MET A 1 1.57 17.62 -7.56
N PHE A 2 0.86 17.23 -8.62
CA PHE A 2 0.40 18.14 -9.67
C PHE A 2 -1.09 18.46 -9.50
N ARG A 3 -1.51 19.68 -9.85
CA ARG A 3 -2.92 20.07 -10.01
C ARG A 3 -3.05 20.91 -11.27
N GLY A 4 -3.94 20.53 -12.18
CA GLY A 4 -4.10 21.21 -13.48
C GLY A 4 -2.78 21.34 -14.25
N ASN A 5 -2.02 20.23 -14.37
CA ASN A 5 -0.71 20.15 -15.03
C ASN A 5 0.40 21.04 -14.44
N LYS A 6 0.21 21.61 -13.24
CA LYS A 6 1.22 22.39 -12.54
C LYS A 6 1.68 21.69 -11.27
N LEU A 7 2.99 21.68 -11.02
CA LEU A 7 3.56 21.16 -9.79
C LEU A 7 3.17 22.07 -8.61
N VAL A 8 2.38 21.54 -7.67
CA VAL A 8 1.88 22.31 -6.50
C VAL A 8 2.55 21.90 -5.18
N HIS A 9 3.18 20.73 -5.14
CA HIS A 9 3.94 20.28 -3.97
C HIS A 9 5.11 19.40 -4.41
N LYS A 10 6.28 19.65 -3.83
CA LYS A 10 7.49 18.83 -3.94
C LYS A 10 8.03 18.60 -2.53
N GLY A 11 8.09 17.35 -2.12
CA GLY A 11 8.56 16.96 -0.79
C GLY A 11 8.57 15.43 -0.68
N PRO A 12 9.32 14.87 0.28
CA PRO A 12 9.28 13.44 0.55
C PRO A 12 7.92 13.11 1.17
N GLU A 13 7.14 12.30 0.48
CA GLU A 13 5.94 11.69 1.02
C GLU A 13 6.18 10.18 1.07
N MET A 14 6.16 9.62 2.27
CA MET A 14 6.29 8.18 2.44
C MET A 14 4.93 7.55 2.13
N GLN A 15 4.82 7.05 0.91
CA GLN A 15 3.62 6.35 0.46
C GLN A 15 3.62 4.93 1.04
N GLU A 16 2.69 4.68 1.97
CA GLU A 16 2.59 3.41 2.69
C GLU A 16 2.34 2.22 1.75
N PHE A 17 1.55 2.44 0.69
CA PHE A 17 1.30 1.44 -0.34
C PHE A 17 2.58 1.08 -1.11
N LEU A 18 3.44 2.07 -1.44
CA LEU A 18 4.70 1.79 -2.15
C LEU A 18 5.65 0.94 -1.31
N ILE A 19 5.62 1.07 0.02
CA ILE A 19 6.40 0.18 0.87
C ILE A 19 5.84 -1.23 0.75
N LEU A 20 4.54 -1.40 0.89
CA LEU A 20 3.89 -2.70 1.05
C LEU A 20 3.67 -3.50 -0.23
N GLU A 21 3.29 -2.86 -1.33
CA GLU A 21 2.86 -3.53 -2.56
C GLU A 21 3.99 -3.69 -3.58
N GLY A 22 5.16 -3.08 -3.34
CA GLY A 22 6.31 -3.23 -4.23
C GLY A 22 7.66 -3.04 -3.54
N GLY A 23 7.78 -2.05 -2.67
CA GLY A 23 9.03 -1.66 -2.02
C GLY A 23 9.69 -2.76 -1.19
N LEU A 24 8.90 -3.62 -0.54
CA LEU A 24 9.41 -4.79 0.21
C LEU A 24 10.31 -5.71 -0.63
N HIS A 25 10.14 -5.74 -1.96
CA HIS A 25 10.98 -6.56 -2.85
C HIS A 25 12.32 -5.90 -3.21
N TYR A 26 12.48 -4.60 -2.95
CA TYR A 26 13.65 -3.82 -3.36
C TYR A 26 14.45 -3.26 -2.18
N TYR A 27 13.79 -2.98 -1.04
CA TYR A 27 14.45 -2.44 0.15
C TYR A 27 15.17 -3.54 0.94
N SER A 28 16.27 -3.16 1.59
CA SER A 28 16.85 -4.03 2.61
C SER A 28 15.89 -4.18 3.80
N VAL A 29 16.09 -5.22 4.62
CA VAL A 29 15.32 -5.42 5.86
C VAL A 29 15.48 -4.21 6.79
N GLU A 30 16.70 -3.71 6.95
CA GLU A 30 16.99 -2.53 7.78
C GLU A 30 16.26 -1.28 7.25
N GLU A 31 16.29 -1.05 5.94
CA GLU A 31 15.59 0.07 5.33
C GLU A 31 14.07 -0.05 5.52
N THR A 32 13.52 -1.26 5.34
CA THR A 32 12.11 -1.55 5.55
C THR A 32 11.70 -1.23 6.99
N ILE A 33 12.43 -1.74 7.98
CA ILE A 33 12.18 -1.49 9.41
C ILE A 33 12.20 0.02 9.70
N ASN A 34 13.24 0.72 9.24
CA ASN A 34 13.36 2.17 9.42
C ASN A 34 12.18 2.94 8.81
N ARG A 35 11.66 2.51 7.66
CA ARG A 35 10.50 3.13 7.01
C ARG A 35 9.21 2.86 7.81
N LEU A 36 8.99 1.61 8.24
CA LEU A 36 7.84 1.25 9.07
C LEU A 36 7.82 2.03 10.40
N GLN A 37 8.95 2.15 11.07
CA GLN A 37 9.08 2.93 12.29
C GLN A 37 8.77 4.42 12.09
N LYS A 38 9.19 5.00 10.95
CA LYS A 38 8.83 6.39 10.58
C LYS A 38 7.33 6.59 10.34
N LEU A 39 6.60 5.53 10.01
CA LEU A 39 5.13 5.52 9.92
C LEU A 39 4.46 5.31 11.28
N GLY A 40 5.25 5.19 12.37
CA GLY A 40 4.75 4.97 13.72
C GLY A 40 4.36 3.52 14.01
N ILE A 41 4.81 2.57 13.18
CA ILE A 41 4.58 1.14 13.38
C ILE A 41 5.66 0.61 14.32
N ASP A 42 5.22 -0.03 15.40
CA ASP A 42 6.10 -0.73 16.34
C ASP A 42 6.58 -2.07 15.74
N THR A 43 7.78 -2.07 15.15
CA THR A 43 8.36 -3.25 14.51
C THR A 43 8.80 -4.33 15.49
N ASP A 44 8.85 -4.05 16.79
CA ASP A 44 9.20 -5.04 17.81
C ASP A 44 7.97 -5.85 18.25
N THR A 45 6.76 -5.36 17.94
CA THR A 45 5.50 -6.06 18.19
C THR A 45 5.09 -6.91 16.99
N PHE A 46 5.13 -8.24 17.16
CA PHE A 46 4.69 -9.22 16.18
C PHE A 46 3.61 -10.14 16.77
N THR A 47 2.48 -10.27 16.06
CA THR A 47 1.34 -11.09 16.49
C THR A 47 0.93 -12.05 15.36
N LYS A 48 0.62 -13.31 15.70
CA LYS A 48 -0.02 -14.27 14.79
C LYS A 48 -1.52 -14.28 15.08
N SER A 49 -2.35 -14.28 14.03
CA SER A 49 -3.81 -14.23 14.16
C SER A 49 -4.48 -14.91 12.96
N THR A 50 -5.79 -14.76 12.84
CA THR A 50 -6.61 -15.22 11.71
C THR A 50 -7.48 -14.07 11.21
N TYR A 51 -7.56 -13.88 9.90
CA TYR A 51 -8.43 -12.91 9.25
C TYR A 51 -9.07 -13.56 8.03
N GLN A 52 -10.41 -13.47 7.92
CA GLN A 52 -11.20 -14.13 6.87
C GLN A 52 -10.84 -15.63 6.70
N ASP A 53 -10.77 -16.35 7.82
CA ASP A 53 -10.41 -17.79 7.88
C ASP A 53 -8.99 -18.14 7.37
N ARG A 54 -8.10 -17.14 7.23
CA ARG A 54 -6.71 -17.31 6.81
C ARG A 54 -5.74 -16.91 7.92
N PRO A 55 -4.65 -17.67 8.15
CA PRO A 55 -3.62 -17.28 9.10
C PRO A 55 -2.92 -16.00 8.61
N ILE A 56 -2.67 -15.07 9.53
CA ILE A 56 -2.00 -13.79 9.23
C ILE A 56 -0.88 -13.48 10.23
N PHE A 57 0.01 -12.59 9.81
CA PHE A 57 0.98 -11.90 10.65
C PHE A 57 0.59 -10.44 10.80
N ILE A 58 0.63 -9.94 12.03
CA ILE A 58 0.41 -8.53 12.36
C ILE A 58 1.74 -7.96 12.87
N ILE A 59 2.18 -6.84 12.30
CA ILE A 59 3.35 -6.08 12.74
C ILE A 59 2.84 -4.72 13.23
N GLY A 60 3.23 -4.30 14.43
CA GLY A 60 2.84 -3.01 15.01
C GLY A 60 1.87 -3.06 16.19
N ALA A 61 1.18 -4.17 16.40
CA ALA A 61 0.09 -4.24 17.37
C ALA A 61 -0.29 -5.67 17.77
N LYS A 62 -0.99 -5.78 18.90
CA LYS A 62 -1.78 -6.97 19.25
C LYS A 62 -3.09 -6.98 18.46
N GLU A 63 -3.69 -8.15 18.31
CA GLU A 63 -4.93 -8.35 17.53
C GLU A 63 -6.07 -7.40 17.94
N SER A 64 -6.23 -7.09 19.24
CA SER A 64 -7.28 -6.19 19.72
C SER A 64 -6.99 -4.69 19.57
N GLU A 65 -5.79 -4.31 19.13
CA GLU A 65 -5.31 -2.92 19.16
C GLU A 65 -5.44 -2.21 17.79
N HIS A 66 -6.62 -2.24 17.18
CA HIS A 66 -6.88 -1.64 15.85
C HIS A 66 -6.66 -0.11 15.76
N SER A 67 -6.51 0.58 16.89
CA SER A 67 -6.25 2.02 16.91
C SER A 67 -4.78 2.38 16.67
N LYS A 68 -3.87 1.40 16.67
CA LYS A 68 -2.43 1.61 16.46
C LYS A 68 -2.04 1.42 15.00
N PRO A 69 -1.04 2.17 14.49
CA PRO A 69 -0.43 1.89 13.19
C PRO A 69 0.08 0.45 13.14
N GLN A 70 -0.35 -0.31 12.15
CA GLN A 70 0.00 -1.72 12.01
C GLN A 70 -0.27 -2.23 10.59
N ILE A 71 0.32 -3.36 10.25
CA ILE A 71 0.19 -4.01 8.94
C ILE A 71 -0.09 -5.48 9.14
N TRP A 72 -1.03 -6.01 8.37
CA TRP A 72 -1.45 -7.40 8.38
C TRP A 72 -1.04 -8.04 7.07
N LEU A 73 -0.34 -9.17 7.15
CA LEU A 73 0.14 -9.93 6.00
C LEU A 73 -0.48 -11.33 6.03
N ASP A 74 -0.87 -11.85 4.86
CA ASP A 74 -1.18 -13.28 4.74
C ASP A 74 0.03 -14.12 5.16
N ALA A 75 -0.14 -15.09 6.05
CA ALA A 75 0.99 -15.82 6.63
C ALA A 75 1.64 -16.82 5.66
N LYS A 76 0.99 -17.13 4.53
CA LYS A 76 1.47 -18.10 3.54
C LYS A 76 2.10 -17.40 2.34
N GLU A 77 1.40 -16.42 1.78
CA GLU A 77 1.76 -15.73 0.54
C GLU A 77 2.43 -14.37 0.79
N LEU A 78 2.39 -13.87 2.04
CA LEU A 78 3.08 -12.65 2.52
C LEU A 78 2.64 -11.32 1.88
N TYR A 79 1.55 -11.28 1.11
CA TYR A 79 0.94 -10.02 0.67
C TYR A 79 0.16 -9.34 1.81
N ALA A 80 0.01 -8.02 1.72
CA ALA A 80 -0.77 -7.25 2.68
C ALA A 80 -2.27 -7.54 2.54
N VAL A 81 -2.99 -7.67 3.65
CA VAL A 81 -4.46 -7.86 3.64
C VAL A 81 -5.19 -6.71 4.33
N ARG A 82 -4.49 -6.02 5.24
CA ARG A 82 -5.04 -4.90 5.99
C ARG A 82 -3.91 -4.02 6.52
N ARG A 83 -4.17 -2.74 6.68
CA ARG A 83 -3.28 -1.84 7.43
C ARG A 83 -4.06 -0.76 8.14
N PHE A 84 -3.44 -0.20 9.16
CA PHE A 84 -3.95 0.95 9.90
C PHE A 84 -2.87 2.01 9.98
N SER A 85 -3.25 3.28 9.82
CA SER A 85 -2.34 4.42 9.97
C SER A 85 -3.06 5.62 10.56
N LYS A 86 -2.26 6.64 10.96
CA LYS A 86 -2.77 7.87 11.56
C LYS A 86 -2.70 9.03 10.60
N GLY A 87 -3.84 9.67 10.37
CA GLY A 87 -3.93 10.95 9.68
C GLY A 87 -3.31 12.08 10.51
N LYS A 88 -3.13 13.24 9.88
CA LYS A 88 -2.50 14.41 10.51
C LYS A 88 -3.28 14.92 11.73
N LYS A 89 -4.59 14.68 11.79
CA LYS A 89 -5.43 15.05 12.94
C LYS A 89 -5.67 13.90 13.91
N GLY A 90 -4.96 12.78 13.74
CA GLY A 90 -5.14 11.57 14.54
C GLY A 90 -6.26 10.64 14.03
N GLU A 91 -6.88 10.97 12.89
CA GLU A 91 -7.88 10.13 12.24
C GLU A 91 -7.30 8.72 12.00
N LEU A 92 -8.11 7.68 12.21
CA LEU A 92 -7.71 6.32 11.91
C LEU A 92 -8.01 6.03 10.44
N TYR A 93 -6.95 5.87 9.65
CA TYR A 93 -7.05 5.28 8.33
C TYR A 93 -6.94 3.77 8.45
N GLU A 94 -7.87 3.07 7.81
CA GLU A 94 -7.84 1.64 7.62
C GLU A 94 -7.91 1.36 6.12
N VAL A 95 -7.02 0.50 5.62
CA VAL A 95 -7.07 0.03 4.24
C VAL A 95 -7.20 -1.49 4.24
N ARG A 96 -8.11 -2.00 3.42
CA ARG A 96 -8.34 -3.44 3.23
C ARG A 96 -7.99 -3.82 1.80
N TYR A 97 -7.22 -4.88 1.66
CA TYR A 97 -6.76 -5.40 0.38
C TYR A 97 -7.40 -6.78 0.16
N ASP A 98 -8.14 -6.92 -0.93
CA ASP A 98 -8.92 -8.11 -1.23
C ASP A 98 -8.96 -8.39 -2.75
N GLY A 99 -9.60 -9.49 -3.14
CA GLY A 99 -9.76 -9.87 -4.53
C GLY A 99 -8.44 -10.23 -5.20
N TYR A 100 -7.48 -10.77 -4.45
CA TYR A 100 -6.17 -11.17 -4.95
C TYR A 100 -6.29 -12.16 -6.11
N LYS A 101 -5.68 -11.82 -7.25
CA LYS A 101 -5.62 -12.65 -8.46
C LYS A 101 -4.17 -12.86 -8.91
N ASP A 102 -3.95 -13.94 -9.62
CA ASP A 102 -2.65 -14.26 -10.22
C ASP A 102 -2.57 -13.68 -11.64
N PHE A 103 -1.53 -12.90 -11.90
CA PHE A 103 -1.24 -12.30 -13.21
C PHE A 103 0.16 -12.70 -13.66
N GLY A 104 0.32 -13.97 -14.06
CA GLY A 104 1.61 -14.49 -14.51
C GLY A 104 2.62 -14.67 -13.38
N GLY A 105 2.17 -15.14 -12.21
CA GLY A 105 3.01 -15.30 -11.02
C GLY A 105 3.02 -14.08 -10.10
N HIS A 106 2.36 -12.98 -10.48
CA HIS A 106 2.19 -11.81 -9.64
C HIS A 106 0.83 -11.85 -8.95
N ARG A 107 0.83 -11.87 -7.62
CA ARG A 107 -0.38 -11.85 -6.80
C ARG A 107 -0.78 -10.42 -6.52
N ILE A 108 -1.84 -9.94 -7.18
CA ILE A 108 -2.25 -8.53 -7.16
C ILE A 108 -3.69 -8.42 -6.63
N GLU A 109 -3.92 -7.57 -5.64
CA GLU A 109 -5.26 -7.22 -5.16
C GLU A 109 -6.08 -6.55 -6.26
N THR A 110 -7.37 -6.83 -6.33
CA THR A 110 -8.26 -6.17 -7.31
C THR A 110 -9.42 -5.44 -6.67
N TRP A 111 -9.48 -5.46 -5.33
CA TRP A 111 -10.45 -4.78 -4.51
C TRP A 111 -9.73 -4.11 -3.36
N ILE A 112 -9.77 -2.77 -3.30
CA ILE A 112 -9.22 -2.02 -2.17
C ILE A 112 -10.31 -1.14 -1.58
N GLU A 113 -10.38 -1.08 -0.26
CA GLU A 113 -11.26 -0.16 0.46
C GLU A 113 -10.48 0.70 1.44
N PHE A 114 -10.79 1.99 1.43
CA PHE A 114 -10.23 2.98 2.34
C PHE A 114 -11.31 3.44 3.30
N TRP A 115 -11.03 3.30 4.59
CA TRP A 115 -11.93 3.65 5.67
C TRP A 115 -11.27 4.74 6.52
N LEU A 116 -12.04 5.76 6.88
CA LEU A 116 -11.64 6.85 7.77
C LEU A 116 -12.55 6.85 8.99
N ASP A 117 -11.99 6.62 10.17
CA ASP A 117 -12.74 6.49 11.43
C ASP A 117 -13.94 5.54 11.31
N GLY A 118 -13.73 4.39 10.65
CA GLY A 118 -14.75 3.37 10.43
C GLY A 118 -15.79 3.69 9.35
N LYS A 119 -15.63 4.78 8.60
CA LYS A 119 -16.49 5.12 7.46
C LYS A 119 -15.77 4.85 6.14
N LEU A 120 -16.39 4.10 5.24
CA LEU A 120 -15.86 3.88 3.89
C LEU A 120 -15.84 5.23 3.13
N ILE A 121 -14.66 5.64 2.67
CA ILE A 121 -14.45 6.91 1.95
C ILE A 121 -14.06 6.70 0.49
N GLN A 122 -13.48 5.55 0.15
CA GLN A 122 -13.07 5.23 -1.22
C GLN A 122 -13.02 3.72 -1.42
N THR A 123 -13.33 3.31 -2.64
CA THR A 123 -13.21 1.93 -3.10
C THR A 123 -12.51 1.93 -4.44
N GLU A 124 -11.54 1.04 -4.60
CA GLU A 124 -10.85 0.80 -5.87
C GLU A 124 -11.17 -0.59 -6.38
N ARG A 125 -11.28 -0.69 -7.71
CA ARG A 125 -11.58 -1.90 -8.45
C ARG A 125 -10.66 -1.97 -9.65
N TYR A 126 -9.75 -2.93 -9.65
CA TYR A 126 -8.83 -3.12 -10.76
C TYR A 126 -9.36 -4.19 -11.70
N ASN A 127 -9.44 -3.82 -12.97
CA ASN A 127 -9.89 -4.66 -14.08
C ASN A 127 -8.85 -4.57 -15.19
N GLN A 128 -8.74 -5.61 -16.03
CA GLN A 128 -7.83 -5.63 -17.18
C GLN A 128 -6.37 -5.32 -16.80
N VAL A 129 -5.89 -5.87 -15.68
CA VAL A 129 -4.51 -5.71 -15.24
C VAL A 129 -3.57 -6.36 -16.27
N ASP A 130 -2.62 -5.57 -16.76
CA ASP A 130 -1.54 -5.99 -17.65
C ASP A 130 -0.20 -5.81 -16.93
N THR A 131 0.54 -6.91 -16.77
CA THR A 131 1.84 -6.95 -16.11
C THR A 131 3.01 -6.95 -17.10
N THR A 132 2.73 -6.79 -18.38
CA THR A 132 3.72 -6.81 -19.47
C THR A 132 3.80 -5.53 -20.32
N PRO A 133 3.48 -4.32 -19.80
CA PRO A 133 3.67 -3.11 -20.59
C PRO A 133 5.17 -2.86 -20.83
N ASP A 134 5.51 -2.42 -22.04
CA ASP A 134 6.85 -1.92 -22.36
C ASP A 134 6.94 -0.45 -21.94
N LEU A 135 7.57 -0.20 -20.80
CA LEU A 135 7.71 1.13 -20.20
C LEU A 135 9.16 1.61 -20.30
N SER A 136 9.33 2.86 -20.69
CA SER A 136 10.62 3.54 -20.78
C SER A 136 10.82 4.53 -19.63
N ASP A 137 12.07 4.94 -19.37
CA ASP A 137 12.36 5.99 -18.39
C ASP A 137 11.63 7.31 -18.69
N GLU A 138 11.31 7.56 -19.97
CA GLU A 138 10.57 8.75 -20.40
C GLU A 138 9.13 8.78 -19.88
N ASP A 139 8.51 7.61 -19.66
CA ASP A 139 7.15 7.50 -19.12
C ASP A 139 7.05 7.98 -17.67
N PHE A 140 8.19 8.01 -16.98
CA PHE A 140 8.31 8.47 -15.60
C PHE A 140 8.93 9.87 -15.48
N ASP A 141 9.29 10.52 -16.60
CA ASP A 141 9.86 11.87 -16.60
C ASP A 141 8.77 12.92 -16.30
N PRO A 142 8.81 13.60 -15.14
CA PRO A 142 7.80 14.59 -14.78
C PRO A 142 7.74 15.78 -15.73
N SER A 143 8.82 16.07 -16.47
CA SER A 143 8.86 17.15 -17.46
C SER A 143 8.02 16.82 -18.71
N LYS A 144 7.74 15.54 -18.95
CA LYS A 144 6.95 15.04 -20.08
C LYS A 144 5.49 14.77 -19.74
N PHE A 145 5.07 15.08 -18.50
CA PHE A 145 3.70 14.87 -18.04
C PHE A 145 2.68 15.56 -18.97
N GLY A 146 1.74 14.78 -19.52
CA GLY A 146 0.72 15.25 -20.45
C GLY A 146 1.15 15.29 -21.93
N SER A 147 2.41 14.99 -22.23
CA SER A 147 2.95 14.92 -23.60
C SER A 147 3.21 13.48 -24.06
N ILE A 148 3.62 12.60 -23.14
CA ILE A 148 3.76 11.15 -23.37
C ILE A 148 2.70 10.40 -22.55
N TYR A 149 2.20 9.31 -23.12
CA TYR A 149 1.28 8.39 -22.45
C TYR A 149 1.77 6.96 -22.71
N TRP A 150 2.02 6.22 -21.63
CA TRP A 150 2.40 4.81 -21.66
C TRP A 150 1.26 3.89 -22.12
N PHE A 151 0.02 4.40 -22.13
CA PHE A 151 -1.17 3.70 -22.59
C PHE A 151 -1.78 4.39 -23.81
N LYS A 152 -2.48 3.63 -24.65
CA LYS A 152 -3.29 4.20 -25.73
C LYS A 152 -4.53 4.87 -25.14
N LYS A 153 -4.68 6.17 -25.42
CA LYS A 153 -5.91 6.93 -25.11
C LYS A 153 -7.11 6.44 -25.92
#